data_AF-A0A8J7ERR7-F1
#
_entry.id   AF-A0A8J7ERR7-F1
#
_cell.length_a   1.000
_cell.length_b   1.000
_cell.length_c   1.000
_cell.angle_alpha   90.00
_cell.angle_beta   90.00
_cell.angle_gamma   90.00
#
_symmetry.space_group_name_H-M   'P 1'
#
loop_
_entity.id
_entity.type
_entity.pdbx_description
1 polymer ?
#
loop_
_entity_poly.entity_id
_entity_poly.type
_entity_poly.pdbx_seq_one_letter_code
_entity_poly.pdbx_strand_id
1 'polypeptide(L)'
;MRRSSSPRYPALKPQPPVQRSPERVYFQRTVIGLYLSVVVALGIIVILFFSGRLIVAGVPSSIILHFLQDGSARRAYFGSNNEVVHERIIQMGVVRRLKDFYRPQFTDEARLDLHVHQILYDRTDYIDERYEVNERGRLMLTKPGRSLMRR
;
A
#
# COMPACT_ATOMS: atom_id res chain seq x y z
N MET A 1 -81.88 9.87 -47.76
CA MET A 1 -80.53 10.40 -47.44
C MET A 1 -80.00 9.70 -46.19
N ARG A 2 -79.01 8.81 -46.31
CA ARG A 2 -78.35 8.14 -45.17
C ARG A 2 -77.28 9.07 -44.58
N ARG A 3 -77.37 9.43 -43.30
CA ARG A 3 -76.29 10.14 -42.60
C ARG A 3 -75.27 9.13 -42.09
N SER A 4 -74.04 9.28 -42.56
CA SER A 4 -72.84 8.59 -42.09
C SER A 4 -72.55 8.97 -40.64
N SER A 5 -72.43 7.98 -39.76
CA SER A 5 -72.00 8.13 -38.38
C SER A 5 -70.52 7.75 -38.26
N SER A 6 -69.64 8.75 -38.13
CA SER A 6 -68.21 8.54 -37.87
C SER A 6 -67.99 7.96 -36.46
N PRO A 7 -67.10 6.97 -36.28
CA PRO A 7 -66.79 6.40 -34.98
C PRO A 7 -65.97 7.39 -34.12
N ARG A 8 -66.43 7.66 -32.90
CA ARG A 8 -65.64 8.38 -31.88
C ARG A 8 -64.62 7.44 -31.26
N TYR A 9 -63.34 7.75 -31.41
CA TYR A 9 -62.28 7.11 -30.63
C TYR A 9 -62.31 7.63 -29.19
N PRO A 10 -62.10 6.78 -28.18
CA PRO A 10 -61.97 7.23 -26.80
C PRO A 10 -60.67 8.03 -26.64
N ALA A 11 -60.77 9.20 -26.00
CA ALA A 11 -59.62 10.03 -25.69
C ALA A 11 -58.65 9.28 -24.76
N LEU A 12 -57.36 9.22 -25.13
CA LEU A 12 -56.32 8.71 -24.24
C LEU A 12 -56.32 9.55 -22.96
N LYS A 13 -56.48 8.89 -21.81
CA LYS A 13 -56.33 9.56 -20.51
C LYS A 13 -54.88 10.02 -20.37
N PRO A 14 -54.63 11.29 -20.00
CA PRO A 14 -53.28 11.78 -19.76
C PRO A 14 -52.64 10.95 -18.63
N GLN A 15 -51.44 10.41 -18.89
CA GLN A 15 -50.65 9.79 -17.83
C GLN A 15 -50.21 10.87 -16.83
N PRO A 16 -50.29 10.61 -15.52
CA PRO A 16 -49.82 11.56 -14.53
C PRO A 16 -48.32 11.83 -14.70
N PRO A 17 -47.85 13.06 -14.45
CA PRO A 17 -46.44 13.39 -14.55
C PRO A 17 -45.64 12.50 -13.60
N VAL A 18 -44.58 11.86 -14.11
CA VAL A 18 -43.66 11.04 -13.32
C VAL A 18 -43.01 11.91 -12.25
N GLN A 19 -43.58 11.91 -11.03
CA GLN A 19 -43.01 12.57 -9.87
C GLN A 19 -41.72 11.83 -9.49
N ARG A 20 -40.57 12.39 -9.87
CA ARG A 20 -39.26 11.91 -9.41
C ARG A 20 -39.19 12.15 -7.90
N SER A 21 -39.25 11.09 -7.10
CA SER A 21 -39.24 11.16 -5.64
C SER A 21 -37.95 11.81 -5.14
N PRO A 22 -38.02 12.88 -4.33
CA PRO A 22 -36.84 13.66 -3.90
C PRO A 22 -35.81 12.84 -3.11
N GLU A 23 -36.24 11.78 -2.43
CA GLU A 23 -35.35 10.86 -1.70
C GLU A 23 -34.33 10.18 -2.60
N ARG A 24 -34.69 9.81 -3.84
CA ARG A 24 -33.76 9.15 -4.78
C ARG A 24 -32.64 10.10 -5.22
N VAL A 25 -32.93 11.39 -5.37
CA VAL A 25 -31.96 12.41 -5.77
C VAL A 25 -30.99 12.70 -4.63
N TYR A 26 -31.47 12.74 -3.38
CA TYR A 26 -30.62 12.90 -2.20
C TYR A 26 -29.69 11.69 -2.01
N PHE A 27 -30.24 10.48 -2.08
CA PHE A 27 -29.44 9.25 -1.97
C PHE A 27 -28.37 9.13 -3.06
N GLN A 28 -28.71 9.46 -4.31
CA GLN A 28 -27.74 9.47 -5.41
C GLN A 28 -26.60 10.47 -5.17
N ARG A 29 -26.90 11.68 -4.67
CA ARG A 29 -25.87 12.69 -4.36
C ARG A 29 -24.95 12.24 -3.23
N THR A 30 -25.49 11.58 -2.21
CA THR A 30 -24.69 11.04 -1.09
C THR A 30 -23.75 9.93 -1.56
N VAL A 31 -24.24 8.99 -2.37
CA VAL A 31 -23.41 7.91 -2.93
C VAL A 31 -22.33 8.47 -3.85
N ILE A 32 -22.66 9.43 -4.71
CA ILE A 32 -21.68 10.09 -5.59
C ILE A 32 -20.64 10.85 -4.76
N GLY A 33 -21.07 11.57 -3.72
CA GLY A 33 -20.15 12.28 -2.82
C GLY A 33 -19.20 11.35 -2.08
N LEU A 34 -19.71 10.23 -1.56
CA LEU A 34 -18.89 9.21 -0.90
C LEU A 34 -17.89 8.61 -1.89
N TYR A 35 -18.34 8.22 -3.08
CA TYR A 35 -17.46 7.70 -4.13
C TYR A 35 -16.35 8.70 -4.47
N LEU A 36 -16.69 9.97 -4.67
CA LEU A 36 -15.70 11.01 -4.99
C LEU A 36 -14.68 11.19 -3.85
N SER A 37 -15.14 11.17 -2.59
CA SER A 37 -14.25 11.29 -1.43
C SER A 37 -13.23 10.14 -1.35
N VAL A 38 -13.67 8.91 -1.65
CA VAL A 38 -12.80 7.74 -1.67
C VAL A 38 -11.78 7.85 -2.80
N VAL A 39 -12.20 8.26 -4.00
CA VAL A 39 -11.31 8.47 -5.14
C VAL A 39 -10.26 9.54 -4.84
N VAL A 40 -10.66 10.67 -4.23
CA VAL A 40 -9.73 11.74 -3.85
C VAL A 40 -8.75 11.26 -2.78
N ALA A 41 -9.23 10.57 -1.74
CA ALA A 41 -8.36 10.04 -0.69
C ALA A 41 -7.35 9.03 -1.25
N LEU A 42 -7.78 8.12 -2.12
CA LEU A 42 -6.89 7.19 -2.82
C LEU A 42 -5.88 7.93 -3.71
N GLY A 43 -6.32 8.95 -4.44
CA GLY A 43 -5.44 9.79 -5.25
C GLY A 43 -4.34 10.45 -4.42
N ILE A 44 -4.67 11.00 -3.26
CA ILE A 44 -3.69 11.60 -2.33
C ILE A 44 -2.68 10.55 -1.86
N ILE A 45 -3.13 9.36 -1.46
CA ILE A 45 -2.24 8.27 -1.01
C ILE A 45 -1.27 7.88 -2.12
N VAL A 46 -1.75 7.74 -3.36
CA VAL A 46 -0.90 7.41 -4.52
C VAL A 46 0.16 8.50 -4.74
N ILE A 47 -0.23 9.78 -4.71
CA ILE A 47 0.71 10.90 -4.86
C ILE A 47 1.76 10.89 -3.73
N LEU A 48 1.36 10.66 -2.49
CA LEU A 48 2.29 10.58 -1.36
C LEU A 48 3.26 9.40 -1.47
N PHE A 49 2.78 8.25 -1.97
CA PHE A 49 3.61 7.09 -2.21
C PHE A 49 4.67 7.37 -3.28
N PHE A 50 4.27 7.87 -4.46
CA PHE A 50 5.21 8.16 -5.56
C PHE A 50 6.13 9.36 -5.31
N SER A 51 5.74 10.30 -4.44
CA SER A 51 6.61 11.40 -4.02
C SER A 51 7.65 11.00 -2.97
N GLY A 52 7.68 9.74 -2.52
CA GLY A 52 8.66 9.25 -1.55
C GLY A 52 8.38 9.66 -0.10
N ARG A 53 7.20 10.25 0.17
CA ARG A 53 6.84 10.84 1.46
C ARG A 53 6.05 9.92 2.39
N LEU A 54 5.63 8.75 1.89
CA LEU A 54 4.89 7.78 2.67
C LEU A 54 5.85 6.76 3.29
N ILE A 55 5.66 6.41 4.55
CA ILE A 55 6.34 5.28 5.18
C ILE A 55 5.37 4.11 5.14
N VAL A 56 5.76 3.04 4.45
CA VAL A 56 4.96 1.81 4.41
C VAL A 56 5.69 0.78 5.24
N ALA A 57 5.06 0.40 6.34
CA ALA A 57 5.49 -0.73 7.15
C ALA A 57 6.93 -0.58 7.72
N GLY A 58 7.35 0.67 7.99
CA GLY A 58 8.70 1.02 8.48
C GLY A 58 9.71 1.33 7.38
N VAL A 59 9.34 1.26 6.10
CA VAL A 59 10.22 1.57 4.98
C VAL A 59 9.68 2.79 4.21
N PRO A 60 10.49 3.84 4.00
CA PRO A 60 10.13 4.96 3.13
C PRO A 60 9.80 4.49 1.71
N SER A 61 8.72 5.02 1.12
CA SER A 61 8.26 4.61 -0.21
C SER A 61 9.30 4.90 -1.29
N SER A 62 10.17 5.90 -1.11
CA SER A 62 11.31 6.16 -1.98
C SER A 62 12.28 4.97 -2.06
N ILE A 63 12.55 4.31 -0.94
CA ILE A 63 13.41 3.13 -0.87
C ILE A 63 12.71 1.92 -1.49
N ILE A 64 11.42 1.73 -1.20
CA ILE A 64 10.59 0.66 -1.80
C ILE A 64 10.57 0.79 -3.32
N LEU A 65 10.26 1.99 -3.83
CA LEU A 65 10.22 2.25 -5.27
C LEU A 65 11.57 2.00 -5.92
N HIS A 66 12.65 2.48 -5.31
CA HIS A 66 14.00 2.24 -5.81
C HIS A 66 14.34 0.73 -5.85
N PHE A 67 13.95 -0.03 -4.83
CA PHE A 67 14.09 -1.49 -4.80
C PHE A 67 13.26 -2.19 -5.88
N LEU A 68 11.98 -1.81 -6.05
CA LEU A 68 11.07 -2.42 -7.04
C LEU A 68 11.38 -2.01 -8.48
N GLN A 69 12.09 -0.90 -8.68
CA GLN A 69 12.61 -0.48 -9.98
C GLN A 69 13.77 -1.38 -10.44
N ASP A 70 14.52 -1.97 -9.52
CA ASP A 70 15.51 -3.00 -9.87
C ASP A 70 14.79 -4.31 -10.25
N GLY A 71 14.90 -4.68 -11.53
CA GLY A 71 14.22 -5.84 -12.06
C GLY A 71 14.64 -7.16 -11.40
N SER A 72 15.86 -7.25 -10.88
CA SER A 72 16.35 -8.46 -10.23
C SER A 72 15.86 -8.55 -8.79
N ALA A 73 15.95 -7.46 -8.03
CA ALA A 73 15.45 -7.34 -6.67
C ALA A 73 13.94 -7.58 -6.61
N ARG A 74 13.19 -6.96 -7.53
CA ARG A 74 11.75 -7.19 -7.68
C ARG A 74 11.41 -8.65 -7.94
N ARG A 75 12.07 -9.28 -8.92
CA ARG A 75 11.82 -10.70 -9.25
C ARG A 75 12.20 -11.61 -8.11
N ALA A 76 13.31 -11.36 -7.44
CA ALA A 76 13.75 -12.15 -6.29
C ALA A 76 12.76 -12.04 -5.13
N TYR A 77 12.29 -10.83 -4.81
CA TYR A 77 11.32 -10.58 -3.75
C TYR A 77 9.99 -11.29 -4.00
N PHE A 78 9.40 -11.13 -5.19
CA PHE A 78 8.14 -11.83 -5.52
C PHE A 78 8.33 -13.32 -5.83
N GLY A 79 9.55 -13.75 -6.14
CA GLY A 79 9.92 -15.15 -6.36
C GLY A 79 10.40 -15.88 -5.11
N SER A 80 10.34 -15.25 -3.93
CA SER A 80 10.82 -15.81 -2.64
C SER A 80 12.28 -16.29 -2.68
N ASN A 81 13.13 -15.66 -3.47
CA ASN A 81 14.56 -15.94 -3.52
C ASN A 81 15.31 -15.03 -2.54
N ASN A 82 15.36 -15.45 -1.28
CA ASN A 82 15.89 -14.65 -0.18
C ASN A 82 17.40 -14.36 -0.32
N GLU A 83 18.18 -15.25 -0.93
CA GLU A 83 19.61 -15.04 -1.15
C GLU A 83 19.85 -13.84 -2.08
N VAL A 84 19.12 -13.78 -3.19
CA VAL A 84 19.23 -12.66 -4.14
C VAL A 84 18.65 -11.38 -3.54
N VAL A 85 17.56 -11.47 -2.76
CA VAL A 85 17.04 -10.30 -2.03
C VAL A 85 18.09 -9.75 -1.08
N HIS A 86 18.76 -10.61 -0.33
CA HIS A 86 19.81 -10.24 0.62
C HIS A 86 20.98 -9.53 -0.08
N GLU A 87 21.48 -10.12 -1.16
CA GLU A 87 22.55 -9.52 -1.97
C GLU A 87 22.14 -8.13 -2.51
N ARG A 88 20.91 -8.02 -3.02
CA ARG A 88 20.39 -6.74 -3.55
C ARG A 88 20.21 -5.68 -2.48
N ILE A 89 19.76 -6.04 -1.27
CA ILE A 89 19.65 -5.11 -0.12
C ILE A 89 21.02 -4.49 0.19
N ILE A 90 22.09 -5.30 0.18
CA ILE A 90 23.46 -4.85 0.41
C ILE A 90 23.95 -3.97 -0.74
N GLN A 91 23.87 -4.48 -1.98
CA GLN A 91 24.38 -3.77 -3.18
C GLN A 91 23.71 -2.42 -3.38
N MET A 92 22.40 -2.33 -3.13
CA MET A 92 21.65 -1.08 -3.29
C MET A 92 21.83 -0.13 -2.10
N GLY A 93 22.51 -0.57 -1.04
CA GLY A 93 22.75 0.20 0.17
C GLY A 93 21.47 0.53 0.93
N VAL A 94 20.48 -0.38 0.91
CA VAL A 94 19.16 -0.17 1.54
C VAL A 94 19.31 0.09 3.04
N VAL A 95 20.14 -0.68 3.73
CA VAL A 95 20.46 -0.50 5.16
C VAL A 95 20.94 0.93 5.43
N ARG A 96 21.92 1.41 4.65
CA ARG A 96 22.47 2.76 4.80
C ARG A 96 21.39 3.82 4.60
N ARG A 97 20.58 3.71 3.54
CA ARG A 97 19.50 4.66 3.25
C ARG A 97 18.44 4.68 4.36
N LEU A 98 18.09 3.52 4.91
CA LEU A 98 17.18 3.42 6.05
C LEU A 98 17.76 4.08 7.29
N LYS A 99 19.04 3.83 7.60
CA LYS A 99 19.72 4.52 8.69
C LYS A 99 19.71 6.03 8.51
N ASP A 100 20.06 6.52 7.32
CA ASP A 100 20.08 7.96 7.04
C ASP A 100 18.68 8.59 7.22
N PHE A 101 17.62 7.89 6.83
CA PHE A 101 16.23 8.33 7.04
C PHE A 101 15.84 8.39 8.53
N TYR A 102 16.22 7.38 9.31
CA TYR A 102 15.84 7.28 10.72
C TYR A 102 16.81 7.97 11.68
N ARG A 103 18.04 8.30 11.25
CA ARG A 103 19.08 8.92 12.10
C ARG A 103 18.58 10.12 12.91
N PRO A 104 17.75 11.05 12.39
CA PRO A 104 17.24 12.17 13.18
C PRO A 104 16.36 11.75 14.38
N GLN A 105 15.83 10.53 14.39
CA GLN A 105 14.91 10.02 15.42
C GLN A 105 15.64 9.23 16.52
N PHE A 106 16.94 8.95 16.36
CA PHE A 106 17.72 8.13 17.28
C PHE A 106 19.01 8.85 17.69
N THR A 107 19.27 8.93 19.00
CA THR A 107 20.54 9.45 19.53
C THR A 107 21.64 8.37 19.60
N ASP A 108 21.23 7.11 19.78
CA ASP A 108 22.12 5.95 19.90
C ASP A 108 22.17 5.17 18.58
N GLU A 109 23.35 5.12 17.96
CA GLU A 109 23.58 4.46 16.67
C GLU A 109 23.38 2.94 16.75
N ALA A 110 23.61 2.31 17.91
CA ALA A 110 23.38 0.86 18.06
C ALA A 110 21.88 0.53 18.05
N ARG A 111 21.06 1.39 18.65
CA ARG A 111 19.58 1.27 18.59
C ARG A 111 19.06 1.53 17.19
N LEU A 112 19.64 2.50 16.47
CA LEU A 112 19.32 2.74 15.07
C LEU A 112 19.66 1.53 14.20
N ASP A 113 20.85 0.95 14.37
CA ASP A 113 21.29 -0.24 13.64
C ASP A 113 20.33 -1.40 13.86
N LEU A 114 20.01 -1.71 15.12
CA LEU A 114 19.07 -2.77 15.47
C LEU A 114 17.66 -2.50 14.90
N HIS A 115 17.17 -1.27 14.98
CA HIS A 115 15.86 -0.90 14.45
C HIS A 115 15.76 -1.13 12.95
N VAL A 116 16.77 -0.69 12.20
CA VAL A 116 16.83 -0.86 10.74
C VAL A 116 16.90 -2.33 10.36
N HIS A 117 17.71 -3.14 11.06
CA HIS A 117 17.79 -4.57 10.79
C HIS A 117 16.48 -5.28 11.14
N GLN A 118 15.80 -4.89 12.22
CA GLN A 118 14.49 -5.45 12.55
C GLN A 118 13.46 -5.16 11.46
N ILE A 119 13.43 -3.92 10.92
CA ILE A 119 12.55 -3.58 9.80
C ILE A 119 12.84 -4.48 8.59
N LEU A 120 14.11 -4.70 8.25
CA LEU A 120 14.47 -5.54 7.12
C LEU A 120 14.12 -7.01 7.35
N TYR A 121 14.34 -7.53 8.55
CA TYR A 121 13.93 -8.87 8.94
C TYR A 121 12.42 -9.06 8.80
N ASP A 122 11.62 -8.16 9.39
CA ASP A 122 10.15 -8.23 9.37
C ASP A 122 9.55 -8.18 7.95
N ARG A 123 10.31 -7.67 6.96
CA ARG A 123 9.82 -7.45 5.59
C ARG A 123 10.40 -8.41 4.56
N THR A 124 11.61 -8.88 4.79
CA THR A 124 12.39 -9.61 3.76
C THR A 124 13.06 -10.85 4.31
N ASP A 125 12.91 -11.15 5.60
CA ASP A 125 13.65 -12.21 6.31
C ASP A 125 15.18 -12.00 6.26
N TYR A 126 15.60 -10.74 6.04
CA TYR A 126 17.00 -10.35 6.00
C TYR A 126 17.59 -10.32 7.42
N ILE A 127 18.69 -11.05 7.62
CA ILE A 127 19.47 -11.07 8.87
C ILE A 127 20.93 -10.80 8.52
N ASP A 128 21.52 -9.78 9.13
CA ASP A 128 22.97 -9.52 9.06
C ASP A 128 23.70 -10.47 10.03
N GLU A 129 24.91 -10.90 9.67
CA GLU A 129 25.70 -11.89 10.41
C GLU A 129 25.95 -11.54 11.89
N ARG A 130 25.81 -10.26 12.24
CA ARG A 130 26.00 -9.76 13.61
C ARG A 130 24.77 -9.93 14.50
N TYR A 131 23.67 -10.46 13.96
CA TYR A 131 22.40 -10.59 14.67
C TYR A 131 21.87 -12.02 14.66
N GLU A 132 21.21 -12.40 15.75
CA GLU A 132 20.43 -13.62 15.89
C GLU A 132 18.98 -13.27 16.21
N VAL A 133 18.04 -14.06 15.68
CA VAL A 133 16.63 -13.94 16.00
C VAL A 133 16.35 -14.74 17.27
N ASN A 134 15.81 -14.09 18.30
CA ASN A 134 15.37 -14.80 19.50
C ASN A 134 14.01 -15.51 19.28
N GLU A 135 13.58 -16.31 20.25
CA GLU A 135 12.30 -17.06 20.22
C GLU A 135 11.05 -16.15 20.05
N ARG A 136 11.19 -14.84 20.20
CA ARG A 136 10.11 -13.85 20.05
C ARG A 136 10.16 -13.11 18.71
N GLY A 137 11.01 -13.53 17.76
CA GLY A 137 11.14 -12.89 16.45
C GLY A 137 11.85 -11.53 16.49
N ARG A 138 12.60 -11.22 17.55
CA ARG A 138 13.38 -9.98 17.65
C ARG A 138 14.87 -10.25 17.46
N LEU A 139 15.53 -9.37 16.72
CA LEU A 139 16.97 -9.42 16.55
C LEU A 139 17.68 -9.05 17.85
N MET A 140 18.77 -9.76 18.14
CA MET A 140 19.69 -9.53 19.24
C MET A 140 21.12 -9.63 18.72
N LEU A 141 22.03 -8.81 19.25
CA LEU A 141 23.45 -8.89 18.91
C LEU A 141 24.00 -10.28 19.23
N THR A 142 24.60 -10.92 18.24
CA THR A 142 25.28 -12.19 18.41
C THR A 142 26.48 -11.96 19.32
N LYS A 143 26.51 -12.62 20.49
CA LYS A 143 27.71 -12.60 21.34
C LYS A 143 28.88 -13.18 20.54
N PRO A 144 30.08 -12.57 20.58
CA PRO A 144 31.26 -13.17 19.96
C PRO A 144 31.52 -14.52 20.64
N GLY A 145 31.26 -15.62 19.92
CA GLY A 145 31.40 -16.99 20.43
C GLY A 145 30.26 -17.96 20.11
N ARG A 146 29.20 -17.55 19.39
CA ARG A 146 28.11 -18.44 18.97
C ARG A 146 27.89 -18.52 17.46
N SER A 147 28.93 -18.31 16.65
CA SER A 147 28.90 -18.86 15.30
C SER A 147 28.81 -20.39 15.42
N LEU A 148 27.89 -20.99 14.64
CA LEU A 148 27.59 -22.42 14.47
C LEU A 148 26.44 -22.97 15.33
N MET A 149 25.23 -22.89 14.78
CA MET A 149 24.49 -24.11 14.38
C MET A 149 23.37 -23.74 13.40
N ARG A 150 23.75 -23.65 12.11
CA ARG A 150 22.81 -23.78 10.99
C ARG A 150 22.37 -25.25 10.96
N ARG A 151 21.07 -25.53 11.04
CA ARG A 151 20.47 -26.79 10.61
C ARG A 151 19.62 -26.53 9.38
#